data_AF-A0AAU6XVZ9-F1
#
_entry.id   AF-A0AAU6XVZ9-F1
#
_cell.length_a   1.000
_cell.length_b   1.000
_cell.length_c   1.000
_cell.angle_alpha   90.00
_cell.angle_beta   90.00
_cell.angle_gamma   90.00
#
_symmetry.space_group_name_H-M   'P 1'
#
loop_
_entity.id
_entity.type
_entity.pdbx_description
1 polymer ?
#
loop_
_entity_poly.entity_id
_entity_poly.type
_entity_poly.pdbx_seq_one_letter_code
_entity_poly.pdbx_strand_id
1 'polypeptide(L)'
;MKTINKRTREVLLIGASLGALNALINAGKIKRYLTESQAYELYGRATVEEWVRQALISPFRSCSFFSAKKFDRMDLELLVRAQELSALR
;
A
#
# COMPACT_ATOMS: atom_id res chain seq x y z
N MET A 1 -14.39 32.97 1.91
CA MET A 1 -14.01 31.60 2.30
C MET A 1 -13.20 31.00 1.15
N LYS A 2 -11.89 30.76 1.31
CA LYS A 2 -11.07 30.22 0.21
C LYS A 2 -11.51 28.76 -0.02
N THR A 3 -12.04 28.46 -1.20
CA THR A 3 -12.32 27.09 -1.62
C THR A 3 -11.01 26.33 -1.69
N ILE A 4 -10.87 25.30 -0.84
CA ILE A 4 -9.73 24.40 -0.90
C ILE A 4 -9.82 23.66 -2.24
N ASN A 5 -8.74 23.72 -3.03
CA ASN A 5 -8.64 23.00 -4.29
C ASN A 5 -8.91 21.50 -4.03
N LYS A 6 -9.80 20.90 -4.83
CA LYS A 6 -10.20 19.48 -4.74
C LYS A 6 -8.98 18.57 -4.59
N ARG A 7 -7.93 18.81 -5.39
CA ARG A 7 -6.71 18.00 -5.36
C ARG A 7 -5.98 18.10 -4.02
N THR A 8 -5.87 19.31 -3.46
CA THR A 8 -5.26 19.54 -2.15
C THR A 8 -6.03 18.81 -1.05
N ARG A 9 -7.37 18.83 -1.10
CA ARG A 9 -8.19 18.09 -0.15
C ARG A 9 -7.91 16.58 -0.22
N GLU A 10 -7.89 16.00 -1.42
CA GLU A 10 -7.64 14.57 -1.58
C GLU A 10 -6.25 14.15 -1.09
N VAL A 11 -5.21 14.94 -1.38
CA VAL A 11 -3.85 14.69 -0.87
C VAL A 11 -3.83 14.66 0.66
N LEU A 12 -4.54 15.58 1.31
CA LEU A 12 -4.61 15.64 2.78
C LEU A 12 -5.34 14.42 3.37
N LEU A 13 -6.44 13.98 2.74
CA LEU A 13 -7.20 12.81 3.20
C LEU A 13 -6.41 11.50 3.01
N ILE A 14 -5.74 11.35 1.86
CA ILE A 14 -4.84 10.22 1.60
C ILE A 14 -3.70 10.21 2.62
N GLY A 15 -3.05 11.35 2.83
CA GLY A 15 -1.96 11.49 3.80
C GLY A 15 -2.40 11.13 5.23
N ALA A 16 -3.58 11.60 5.65
CA ALA A 16 -4.15 11.26 6.96
C ALA A 16 -4.44 9.77 7.09
N SER A 17 -4.98 9.14 6.05
CA SER A 17 -5.28 7.70 6.03
C SER A 17 -4.02 6.84 6.11
N LEU A 18 -2.98 7.19 5.33
CA LEU A 18 -1.68 6.52 5.39
C LEU A 18 -0.98 6.72 6.74
N GLY A 19 -1.09 7.93 7.31
CA GLY A 19 -0.58 8.21 8.65
C GLY A 19 -1.26 7.38 9.74
N ALA A 20 -2.58 7.24 9.67
CA ALA A 20 -3.36 6.39 10.58
C ALA A 20 -2.97 4.91 10.45
N LEU A 21 -2.83 4.42 9.22
CA LEU A 21 -2.39 3.05 8.96
C LEU A 21 -0.99 2.79 9.56
N ASN A 22 -0.04 3.69 9.34
CA ASN A 22 1.31 3.58 9.90
C ASN A 22 1.29 3.59 11.44
N ALA A 23 0.47 4.44 12.05
CA ALA A 23 0.30 4.47 13.51
C ALA A 23 -0.24 3.14 14.06
N LEU A 24 -1.23 2.53 13.40
CA LEU A 24 -1.78 1.24 13.79
C LEU A 24 -0.78 0.09 13.60
N ILE A 25 0.05 0.14 12.57
CA ILE A 25 1.15 -0.81 12.35
C ILE A 25 2.17 -0.70 13.49
N ASN A 26 2.60 0.51 13.83
CA ASN A 26 3.59 0.74 14.89
C ASN A 26 3.05 0.39 16.28
N ALA A 27 1.75 0.56 16.52
CA ALA A 27 1.07 0.11 17.72
C ALA A 27 0.84 -1.41 17.79
N GLY A 28 1.27 -2.17 16.75
CA GLY A 28 1.11 -3.62 16.67
C GLY A 28 -0.33 -4.08 16.46
N LYS A 29 -1.27 -3.17 16.17
CA LYS A 29 -2.68 -3.48 15.95
C LYS A 29 -2.93 -4.06 14.56
N ILE A 30 -2.12 -3.68 13.59
CA ILE A 30 -2.15 -4.20 12.22
C ILE A 30 -0.77 -4.77 11.87
N LYS A 31 -0.74 -5.91 11.19
CA LYS A 31 0.52 -6.47 10.68
C LYS A 31 1.07 -5.57 9.57
N ARG A 32 2.34 -5.18 9.70
CA ARG A 32 3.09 -4.47 8.67
C ARG A 32 3.16 -5.22 7.34
N TYR A 33 3.01 -6.54 7.39
CA TYR A 33 3.20 -7.39 6.23
C TYR A 33 1.94 -8.15 5.87
N LEU A 34 1.74 -8.32 4.57
CA LEU A 34 0.74 -9.20 3.98
C LEU A 34 1.43 -10.43 3.41
N THR A 35 0.77 -11.58 3.49
CA THR A 35 1.20 -12.75 2.70
C THR A 35 0.85 -12.52 1.23
N GLU A 36 1.49 -13.29 0.35
CA GLU A 36 1.21 -13.27 -1.09
C GLU A 36 -0.28 -13.45 -1.42
N SER A 37 -0.94 -14.45 -0.82
CA SER A 37 -2.38 -14.66 -1.03
C SER A 37 -3.22 -13.47 -0.58
N GLN A 38 -2.90 -12.86 0.57
CA GLN A 38 -3.62 -11.69 1.07
C GLN A 38 -3.41 -10.47 0.17
N ALA A 39 -2.19 -10.26 -0.35
CA ALA A 39 -1.91 -9.18 -1.27
C ALA A 39 -2.68 -9.37 -2.58
N TYR A 40 -2.74 -10.60 -3.11
CA TYR A 40 -3.49 -10.90 -4.34
C TYR A 40 -5.00 -10.77 -4.15
N GLU A 41 -5.52 -11.11 -2.97
CA GLU A 41 -6.94 -10.94 -2.64
C GLU A 41 -7.33 -9.46 -2.53
N LEU A 42 -6.48 -8.63 -1.91
CA LEU A 42 -6.78 -7.22 -1.68
C LEU A 42 -6.56 -6.33 -2.91
N TYR A 43 -5.48 -6.57 -3.67
CA TYR A 43 -5.03 -5.66 -4.73
C TYR A 43 -5.10 -6.28 -6.14
N GLY A 44 -5.41 -7.58 -6.23
CA GLY A 44 -5.43 -8.33 -7.48
C GLY A 44 -4.06 -8.89 -7.85
N ARG A 45 -4.03 -10.15 -8.30
CA ARG A 45 -2.80 -10.86 -8.66
C ARG A 45 -2.00 -10.15 -9.75
N ALA A 46 -2.65 -9.81 -10.87
CA ALA A 46 -1.99 -9.18 -12.01
C ALA A 46 -1.34 -7.84 -11.61
N THR A 47 -2.03 -7.05 -10.79
CA THR A 47 -1.56 -5.77 -10.26
C THR A 47 -0.30 -5.94 -9.40
N VAL A 48 -0.33 -6.86 -8.44
CA VAL A 48 0.81 -7.09 -7.54
C VAL A 48 2.00 -7.66 -8.31
N GLU A 49 1.78 -8.60 -9.22
CA GLU A 49 2.85 -9.14 -10.09
C GLU A 49 3.44 -8.06 -10.99
N GLU A 50 2.63 -7.13 -11.50
CA GLU A 50 3.11 -5.95 -12.26
C GLU A 50 4.03 -5.08 -11.41
N TRP A 51 3.62 -4.72 -10.20
CA TRP A 51 4.42 -3.90 -9.29
C TRP A 51 5.74 -4.56 -8.92
N VAL A 52 5.74 -5.88 -8.72
CA VAL A 52 6.98 -6.65 -8.49
C VAL A 52 7.87 -6.60 -9.74
N ARG A 53 7.29 -6.79 -10.93
CA ARG A 53 8.04 -6.78 -12.21
C ARG A 53 8.67 -5.41 -12.50
N GLN A 54 7.97 -4.34 -12.15
CA GLN A 54 8.44 -2.96 -12.26
C GLN A 54 9.37 -2.54 -11.11
N ALA A 55 9.68 -3.44 -10.18
CA ALA A 55 10.50 -3.17 -9.00
C ALA A 55 9.95 -2.03 -8.10
N LEU A 56 8.63 -1.80 -8.12
CA LEU A 56 7.96 -0.82 -7.25
C LEU A 56 7.78 -1.36 -5.83
N ILE A 57 7.66 -2.67 -5.68
CA ILE A 57 7.65 -3.37 -4.40
C ILE A 57 8.62 -4.55 -4.44
N SER A 58 9.21 -4.88 -3.28
CA SER A 58 10.10 -6.02 -3.14
C SER A 58 9.48 -7.08 -2.23
N PRO A 59 9.21 -8.31 -2.72
CA PRO A 59 8.79 -9.39 -1.85
C PRO A 59 9.95 -9.77 -0.93
N PHE A 60 9.69 -9.88 0.37
CA PHE A 60 10.65 -10.47 1.30
C PHE A 60 10.24 -11.92 1.60
N ARG A 61 11.23 -12.81 1.57
CA ARG A 61 11.08 -14.20 1.98
C ARG A 61 11.60 -14.32 3.41
N SER A 62 10.83 -14.96 4.29
CA SER A 62 11.33 -15.29 5.63
C SER A 62 12.37 -16.41 5.50
N CYS A 63 13.36 -16.54 6.39
CA CYS A 63 14.49 -17.49 6.22
C CYS A 63 14.13 -19.00 6.13
N SER A 64 12.86 -19.38 6.00
CA SER A 64 12.45 -20.77 5.76
C SER A 64 12.25 -21.05 4.27
N PHE A 65 12.73 -22.22 3.84
CA PHE A 65 12.61 -22.76 2.47
C PHE A 65 11.16 -22.82 1.96
N PHE A 66 10.18 -22.95 2.87
CA PHE A 66 8.75 -23.01 2.54
C PHE A 66 8.00 -21.71 2.86
N SER A 67 8.71 -20.64 3.21
CA SER A 67 8.03 -19.41 3.62
C SER A 67 7.37 -18.73 2.44
N ALA A 68 6.07 -18.44 2.61
CA ALA A 68 5.32 -17.61 1.69
C ALA A 68 5.99 -16.24 1.54
N LYS A 69 6.00 -15.71 0.32
CA LYS A 69 6.43 -14.34 0.07
C LYS A 69 5.53 -13.41 0.88
N LYS A 70 6.14 -12.37 1.42
CA LYS A 70 5.43 -11.32 2.13
C LYS A 70 5.77 -9.97 1.51
N PHE A 71 4.80 -9.06 1.60
CA PHE A 71 4.88 -7.72 1.05
C PHE A 71 4.64 -6.72 2.18
N ASP A 72 5.33 -5.58 2.15
CA ASP A 72 5.03 -4.48 3.06
C ASP A 72 3.66 -3.90 2.68
N ARG A 73 2.75 -3.88 3.66
CA ARG A 73 1.39 -3.37 3.51
C ARG A 73 1.42 -1.88 3.16
N MET A 74 2.36 -1.13 3.73
CA MET A 74 2.46 0.30 3.51
C MET A 74 2.84 0.60 2.06
N ASP A 75 3.79 -0.16 1.49
CA ASP A 75 4.21 0.02 0.11
C ASP A 75 3.07 -0.26 -0.87
N LEU A 76 2.32 -1.35 -0.65
CA LEU A 76 1.14 -1.69 -1.45
C LEU A 76 0.08 -0.60 -1.39
N GLU A 77 -0.27 -0.14 -0.19
CA GLU A 77 -1.27 0.91 0.00
C GLU A 77 -0.84 2.23 -0.64
N LEU A 78 0.44 2.60 -0.49
CA LEU A 78 0.98 3.82 -1.07
C LEU A 78 0.86 3.83 -2.60
N LEU A 79 1.14 2.70 -3.27
CA LEU A 79 1.02 2.60 -4.72
C LEU A 79 -0.43 2.79 -5.19
N VAL A 80 -1.40 2.19 -4.49
CA VAL A 80 -2.82 2.40 -4.80
C VAL A 80 -3.18 3.87 -4.68
N ARG A 81 -2.82 4.51 -3.56
CA ARG A 81 -3.15 5.93 -3.34
C ARG A 81 -2.45 6.85 -4.32
N ALA A 82 -1.23 6.54 -4.73
CA ALA A 82 -0.51 7.28 -5.76
C ALA A 82 -1.22 7.18 -7.12
N GLN A 83 -1.69 5.99 -7.49
CA GLN A 83 -2.47 5.78 -8.71
C GLN A 83 -3.80 6.55 -8.68
N GLU A 84 -4.56 6.48 -7.59
CA GLU A 84 -5.79 7.26 -7.38
C GLU A 84 -5.54 8.76 -7.54
N LEU A 85 -4.47 9.27 -6.93
CA LEU A 85 -4.11 10.68 -7.02
C LEU A 85 -3.69 11.11 -8.43
N SER A 86 -3.03 10.22 -9.18
CA SER A 86 -2.65 10.47 -10.57
C SER A 86 -3.85 10.48 -11.53
N ALA A 87 -4.91 9.74 -11.19
CA ALA A 87 -6.14 9.66 -11.97
C ALA A 87 -7.05 10.89 -11.79
N LEU A 88 -6.87 11.64 -10.69
CA LEU A 88 -7.52 12.92 -10.45
C LEU A 88 -6.92 14.00 -11.38
N ARG A 89 -7.42 14.03 -12.63
CA ARG A 89 -7.18 15.10 -13.61
C ARG A 89 -8.14 16.27 -13.38
#